data_AF-A0A7C5GNX7-F1
#
_entry.id   AF-A0A7C5GNX7-F1
#
_cell.length_a   1.000
_cell.length_b   1.000
_cell.length_c   1.000
_cell.angle_alpha   90.00
_cell.angle_beta   90.00
_cell.angle_gamma   90.00
#
_symmetry.space_group_name_H-M   'P 1'
#
loop_
_entity.id
_entity.type
_entity.pdbx_description
1 polymer ?
#
loop_
_entity_poly.entity_id
_entity_poly.type
_entity_poly.pdbx_seq_one_letter_code
_entity_poly.pdbx_strand_id
1 'polypeptide(L)' 'VLSRTLEDSCSVWVPLTPWAAAGIYFTQILGVPTTQYALWAIMCYAGFITAWIYRFTGIAIWRVEEE' A
#
# COMPACT_ATOMS: atom_id res chain seq x y z
N VAL A 1 15.64 2.75 -6.46
CA VAL A 1 14.97 2.32 -5.21
C VAL A 1 13.73 3.16 -4.94
N LEU A 2 13.81 4.49 -5.00
CA LEU A 2 12.67 5.39 -4.76
C LEU A 2 11.43 5.09 -5.62
N SER A 3 11.61 4.92 -6.94
CA SER A 3 10.49 4.58 -7.86
C SER A 3 9.78 3.28 -7.45
N ARG A 4 10.55 2.23 -7.13
CA ARG A 4 10.01 0.94 -6.67
C ARG A 4 9.25 1.07 -5.35
N THR A 5 9.79 1.79 -4.36
CA THR A 5 9.11 2.00 -3.08
C THR A 5 7.82 2.80 -3.25
N LEU A 6 7.79 3.75 -4.19
CA LEU A 6 6.59 4.54 -4.50
C LEU A 6 5.51 3.70 -5.20
N GLU A 7 5.91 2.84 -6.15
CA GLU A 7 5.03 1.86 -6.79
C GLU A 7 4.44 0.86 -5.79
N ASP A 8 5.28 0.30 -4.90
CA ASP A 8 4.85 -0.64 -3.85
C ASP A 8 3.86 0.04 -2.88
N SER A 9 4.10 1.31 -2.53
CA SER A 9 3.22 2.08 -1.63
C SER A 9 1.83 2.32 -2.24
N CYS A 10 1.73 2.51 -3.55
CA CYS A 10 0.45 2.67 -4.25
C CYS A 10 -0.28 1.31 -4.40
N SER A 11 0.49 0.25 -4.69
CA SER A 11 -0.04 -1.10 -4.89
C SER A 11 -0.69 -1.67 -3.62
N VAL A 12 -0.14 -1.37 -2.44
CA VAL A 12 -0.76 -1.78 -1.16
C VAL A 12 -2.01 -0.97 -0.81
N TRP A 13 -2.21 0.21 -1.40
CA TRP A 13 -3.35 1.08 -1.12
C TRP A 13 -4.54 0.88 -2.09
N VAL A 14 -4.30 0.26 -3.25
CA VAL A 14 -5.33 0.02 -4.27
C VAL A 14 -6.56 -0.76 -3.78
N PRO A 15 -6.48 -1.79 -2.91
CA PRO A 15 -7.68 -2.50 -2.46
C PRO A 15 -8.49 -1.71 -1.44
N LEU A 16 -7.90 -0.70 -0.80
CA LEU A 16 -8.59 0.18 0.15
C LEU A 16 -9.48 1.23 -0.54
N THR A 17 -9.23 1.47 -1.82
CA THR A 17 -9.87 2.54 -2.58
C THR A 17 -11.16 2.02 -3.22
N PRO A 18 -12.35 2.53 -2.83
CA PRO A 18 -13.63 1.93 -3.23
C PRO A 18 -13.92 2.03 -4.73
N TRP A 19 -13.34 3.01 -5.43
CA TRP A 19 -13.47 3.16 -6.88
C TRP A 19 -12.36 2.45 -7.69
N ALA A 20 -11.39 1.81 -7.03
CA ALA A 20 -10.34 1.08 -7.72
C ALA A 20 -10.79 -0.33 -8.13
N ALA A 21 -10.22 -0.88 -9.21
CA ALA A 21 -10.60 -2.19 -9.75
C ALA A 21 -10.52 -3.31 -8.70
N ALA A 22 -9.46 -3.33 -7.89
CA ALA A 22 -9.30 -4.29 -6.80
C ALA A 22 -10.36 -4.10 -5.70
N GLY A 23 -10.66 -2.86 -5.31
CA GLY A 23 -11.66 -2.55 -4.29
C GLY A 23 -13.07 -2.98 -4.71
N ILE A 24 -13.43 -2.74 -5.98
CA ILE A 24 -14.70 -3.21 -6.57
C ILE A 24 -14.74 -4.74 -6.53
N TYR A 25 -13.67 -5.43 -6.97
CA TYR A 25 -13.61 -6.89 -6.93
C TYR A 25 -13.87 -7.46 -5.52
N PHE A 26 -13.23 -6.91 -4.48
CA PHE A 26 -13.44 -7.34 -3.10
C PHE A 26 -14.87 -7.07 -2.60
N THR A 27 -15.46 -5.91 -2.92
CA THR A 27 -16.87 -5.65 -2.57
C THR A 27 -17.84 -6.64 -3.23
N GLN A 28 -17.59 -7.04 -4.48
CA GLN A 28 -18.46 -7.97 -5.21
C GLN A 28 -18.37 -9.40 -4.67
N ILE A 29 -17.17 -9.88 -4.32
CA ILE A 29 -16.97 -11.25 -3.82
C ILE A 29 -17.44 -11.39 -2.37
N LEU A 30 -17.13 -10.41 -1.52
CA LEU A 30 -17.45 -10.46 -0.09
C LEU A 30 -18.87 -9.97 0.23
N GLY A 31 -19.54 -9.29 -0.71
CA GLY A 31 -20.89 -8.73 -0.50
C GLY A 31 -20.94 -7.60 0.53
N VAL A 32 -19.79 -7.07 0.95
CA VAL A 32 -19.67 -5.99 1.94
C VAL A 32 -19.01 -4.75 1.33
N PRO A 33 -19.40 -3.53 1.76
CA PRO A 33 -18.79 -2.30 1.29
C PRO A 33 -17.33 -2.18 1.73
N THR A 34 -16.54 -1.40 0.98
CA THR A 34 -15.11 -1.15 1.25
C THR A 34 -14.83 -0.70 2.67
N THR A 35 -15.71 0.08 3.28
CA THR A 35 -15.57 0.53 4.67
C THR A 35 -15.55 -0.61 5.69
N GLN A 36 -16.23 -1.73 5.42
CA GLN A 36 -16.29 -2.87 6.33
C GLN A 36 -15.06 -3.78 6.22
N TYR A 37 -14.59 -4.05 5.00
CA TYR A 37 -13.38 -4.86 4.83
C TYR A 37 -12.09 -4.04 4.93
N ALA A 38 -12.14 -2.71 4.83
CA ALA A 38 -10.96 -1.85 4.97
C ALA A 38 -10.25 -2.10 6.30
N LEU A 39 -10.97 -2.33 7.40
CA LEU A 39 -10.33 -2.62 8.69
C LEU A 39 -9.65 -4.00 8.72
N TRP A 40 -10.15 -4.96 7.92
CA TRP A 40 -9.60 -6.30 7.78
C TRP A 40 -8.40 -6.39 6.82
N ALA A 41 -8.12 -5.34 6.05
CA ALA A 41 -6.97 -5.24 5.15
C ALA A 41 -5.63 -4.99 5.89
N ILE A 42 -5.38 -5.71 6.99
CA ILE A 42 -4.25 -5.52 7.90
C ILE A 42 -2.90 -5.65 7.17
N MET A 43 -2.78 -6.58 6.22
CA MET A 43 -1.56 -6.75 5.44
C MET A 43 -1.25 -5.55 4.54
N CYS A 44 -2.29 -4.86 4.03
CA CYS A 44 -2.13 -3.64 3.23
C CYS A 44 -1.56 -2.49 4.09
N TYR A 45 -2.04 -2.36 5.33
CA TYR A 45 -1.51 -1.38 6.27
C TYR A 45 -0.10 -1.72 6.76
N ALA A 46 0.23 -2.99 6.97
CA ALA A 46 1.56 -3.41 7.39
C ALA A 46 2.63 -3.02 6.35
N GLY A 47 2.33 -3.19 5.05
CA GLY A 47 3.22 -2.74 3.97
C GLY A 47 3.44 -1.23 3.96
N PHE A 48 2.37 -0.45 4.14
CA PHE A 48 2.45 1.01 4.20
C PHE A 48 3.23 1.50 5.43
N ILE A 49 2.94 0.95 6.61
CA ILE A 49 3.58 1.33 7.88
C ILE A 49 5.07 0.97 7.85
N THR A 50 5.43 -0.22 7.38
CA THR A 50 6.83 -0.62 7.28
C THR A 50 7.60 0.26 6.30
N ALA A 51 7.03 0.62 5.15
CA ALA A 51 7.64 1.58 4.22
C ALA A 51 7.88 2.96 4.87
N TRP A 52 6.95 3.44 5.70
CA TRP A 52 7.12 4.67 6.49
C TRP A 52 8.24 4.53 7.52
N ILE A 53 8.30 3.42 8.25
CA ILE A 53 9.37 3.17 9.23
C ILE A 53 10.75 3.15 8.55
N TYR A 54 10.89 2.46 7.42
CA TYR A 54 12.14 2.43 6.64
C TYR A 54 12.52 3.81 6.09
N ARG A 55 11.53 4.62 5.67
CA ARG A 55 11.75 6.02 5.27
C ARG A 55 12.36 6.87 6.38
N PHE A 56 11.84 6.78 7.61
CA PHE A 56 12.34 7.58 8.75
C PHE A 56 13.65 7.04 9.31
N THR A 57 13.83 5.73 9.35
CA THR A 57 15.05 5.10 9.89
C THR A 57 16.23 5.17 8.92
N GLY A 58 15.99 5.46 7.63
CA GLY A 58 17.05 5.53 6.61
C GLY A 58 17.67 4.17 6.28
N ILE A 59 17.13 3.09 6.83
CA ILE A 59 17.60 1.72 6.61
C ILE A 59 17.13 1.29 5.21
N ALA A 60 18.04 0.74 4.40
CA ALA A 60 17.82 0.28 3.02
C ALA A 60 17.53 1.37 1.95
N ILE A 61 17.85 2.64 2.21
CA ILE A 61 17.78 3.71 1.19
C ILE A 61 19.14 3.86 0.51
N TRP A 62 19.29 3.25 -0.67
CA TRP A 62 20.43 3.48 -1.54
C TRP A 62 20.20 4.74 -2.37
N ARG A 63 20.93 5.81 -2.05
CA ARG A 63 20.99 7.02 -2.85
C ARG A 63 21.92 6.79 -4.05
N VAL A 64 21.53 7.29 -5.20
CA VAL A 64 22.43 7.38 -6.36
C VAL A 64 23.30 8.60 -6.09
N GLU A 65 24.63 8.43 -6.11
CA GLU A 65 25.56 9.56 -6.04
C GLU A 65 25.40 10.38 -7.33
N GLU A 66 25.14 11.68 -7.20
CA GLU A 66 25.10 12.61 -8.34
C GLU A 66 26.55 12.81 -8.81
N GLU A 67 26.88 12.27 -9.98
CA GLU A 67 27.96 12.77 -10.84
C GLU A 67 27.46 13.94 -11.69
#